data_AF-A0A5N7MFL9-F1
#
_entry.id   AF-A0A5N7MFL9-F1
#
_cell.length_a   1.000
_cell.length_b   1.000
_cell.length_c   1.000
_cell.angle_alpha   90.00
_cell.angle_beta   90.00
_cell.angle_gamma   90.00
#
_symmetry.space_group_name_H-M   'P 1'
#
loop_
_entity.id
_entity.type
_entity.pdbx_description
1 polymer ?
#
loop_
_entity_poly.entity_id
_entity_poly.type
_entity_poly.pdbx_seq_one_letter_code
_entity_poly.pdbx_strand_id
1 'polypeptide(L)'
;MVHLKHNKYNELHRKDCETSPSVDSMMREVLHMLGNIDFEHEVELDKVERNLTDQELKSSIRKKIETAHRERREPYVELLAQLRLRQLRLSLRH
;
A
#
# COMPACT_ATOMS: atom_id res chain seq x y z
N MET A 1 13.18 3.05 21.39
CA MET A 1 13.91 2.42 20.28
C MET A 1 12.95 1.58 19.46
N VAL A 2 12.36 2.16 18.42
CA VAL A 2 11.40 1.45 17.55
C VAL A 2 12.20 0.62 16.55
N HIS A 3 12.23 -0.69 16.74
CA HIS A 3 12.81 -1.61 15.77
C HIS A 3 11.91 -1.59 14.53
N LEU A 4 12.37 -0.87 13.49
CA LEU A 4 11.82 -0.93 12.14
C LEU A 4 11.96 -2.38 11.68
N LYS A 5 10.83 -3.11 11.69
CA LYS A 5 10.79 -4.49 11.22
C LYS A 5 11.26 -4.52 9.78
N HIS A 6 12.26 -5.36 9.56
CA HIS A 6 12.87 -5.68 8.28
C HIS A 6 11.86 -5.66 7.15
N ASN A 7 12.07 -4.72 6.25
CA ASN A 7 11.24 -4.53 5.09
C ASN A 7 11.45 -5.74 4.17
N LYS A 8 10.34 -6.38 3.80
CA LYS A 8 10.22 -7.61 3.02
C LYS A 8 10.59 -7.36 1.54
N TYR A 9 11.66 -6.63 1.29
CA TYR A 9 12.14 -6.27 -0.05
C TYR A 9 13.07 -7.32 -0.65
N ASN A 10 13.68 -8.19 0.16
CA ASN A 10 14.73 -9.09 -0.30
C ASN A 10 14.25 -10.48 -0.77
N GLU A 11 13.03 -10.90 -0.45
CA GLU A 11 12.61 -12.30 -0.70
C GLU A 11 11.92 -12.53 -2.05
N LEU A 12 11.48 -11.48 -2.75
CA LEU A 12 10.85 -11.61 -4.08
C LEU A 12 11.84 -11.49 -5.24
N HIS A 13 13.07 -11.01 -4.99
CA HIS A 13 14.13 -10.85 -5.99
C HIS A 13 14.99 -12.11 -6.21
N ARG A 14 14.45 -13.32 -5.96
CA ARG A 14 15.24 -14.56 -6.10
C ARG A 14 15.21 -15.19 -7.50
N LYS A 15 14.49 -14.60 -8.45
CA LYS A 15 14.51 -14.97 -9.87
C LYS A 15 14.14 -13.74 -10.69
N ASP A 16 15.13 -12.91 -11.01
CA ASP A 16 15.32 -12.31 -12.34
C ASP A 16 16.50 -11.33 -12.33
N CYS A 17 17.58 -11.81 -12.92
CA CYS A 17 18.67 -11.14 -13.66
C CYS A 17 18.84 -9.60 -13.55
N GLU A 18 19.90 -9.18 -12.86
CA GLU A 18 20.93 -8.16 -13.20
C GLU A 18 20.58 -6.76 -13.78
N THR A 19 19.33 -6.35 -13.93
CA THR A 19 18.99 -4.97 -14.28
C THR A 19 18.25 -4.29 -13.14
N SER A 20 18.72 -3.12 -12.71
CA SER A 20 17.98 -2.30 -11.75
C SER A 20 16.57 -2.03 -12.29
N PRO A 21 15.51 -2.24 -11.48
CA PRO A 21 14.15 -2.10 -11.96
C PRO A 21 13.90 -0.68 -12.47
N SER A 22 13.26 -0.57 -13.64
CA SER A 22 12.86 0.72 -14.18
C SER A 22 11.86 1.41 -13.24
N VAL A 23 11.80 2.74 -13.30
CA VAL A 23 10.84 3.52 -12.48
C VAL A 23 9.41 3.06 -12.73
N ASP A 24 9.08 2.69 -13.98
CA ASP A 24 7.77 2.14 -14.32
C ASP A 24 7.47 0.81 -13.63
N SER A 25 8.48 -0.08 -13.50
CA SER A 25 8.30 -1.35 -12.78
C SER A 25 8.04 -1.10 -11.31
N MET A 26 8.82 -0.22 -10.69
CA MET A 26 8.63 0.18 -9.29
C MET A 26 7.23 0.78 -9.08
N MET A 27 6.75 1.62 -10.00
CA MET A 27 5.39 2.21 -9.92
C MET A 27 4.29 1.15 -9.99
N ARG A 28 4.42 0.16 -10.89
CA ARG A 28 3.46 -0.94 -11.01
C ARG A 28 3.37 -1.76 -9.73
N GLU A 29 4.50 -2.06 -9.12
CA GLU A 29 4.53 -2.80 -7.85
C GLU A 29 3.87 -2.02 -6.71
N VAL A 30 4.15 -0.72 -6.60
CA VAL A 30 3.50 0.14 -5.58
C VAL A 30 2.00 0.22 -5.81
N LEU A 31 1.55 0.37 -7.06
CA LEU A 31 0.12 0.35 -7.40
C LEU A 31 -0.54 -0.98 -7.05
N HIS A 32 0.14 -2.10 -7.29
CA HIS A 32 -0.34 -3.43 -6.90
C HIS A 32 -0.47 -3.56 -5.38
N MET A 33 0.51 -3.08 -4.62
CA MET A 33 0.44 -3.08 -3.15
C MET A 33 -0.70 -2.20 -2.63
N LEU A 34 -0.91 -1.02 -3.22
CA LEU A 34 -2.06 -0.16 -2.90
C LEU A 34 -3.39 -0.89 -3.18
N GLY A 35 -3.51 -1.56 -4.32
CA GLY A 35 -4.70 -2.35 -4.67
C GLY A 35 -4.98 -3.47 -3.67
N ASN A 36 -3.95 -4.19 -3.22
CA ASN A 36 -4.10 -5.21 -2.18
C ASN A 36 -4.60 -4.63 -0.85
N ILE A 37 -4.05 -3.47 -0.43
CA ILE A 37 -4.46 -2.79 0.80
C ILE A 37 -5.93 -2.32 0.70
N ASP A 38 -6.31 -1.75 -0.45
CA ASP A 38 -7.66 -1.27 -0.71
C ASP A 38 -8.66 -2.45 -0.70
N PHE A 39 -8.31 -3.59 -1.31
CA PHE A 39 -9.13 -4.80 -1.29
C PHE A 39 -9.28 -5.41 0.11
N GLU A 40 -8.19 -5.53 0.87
CA GLU A 40 -8.24 -6.06 2.24
C GLU A 40 -9.16 -5.22 3.14
N HIS A 41 -9.12 -3.89 2.99
CA HIS A 41 -9.99 -2.96 3.69
C HIS A 41 -11.47 -3.15 3.33
N GLU A 42 -11.81 -3.30 2.05
CA GLU A 42 -13.18 -3.57 1.61
C GLU A 42 -13.72 -4.88 2.21
N VAL A 43 -12.90 -5.93 2.21
CA VAL A 43 -13.24 -7.22 2.82
C VAL A 43 -13.48 -7.09 4.33
N GLU A 44 -12.67 -6.29 5.03
CA GLU A 44 -12.82 -6.08 6.47
C GLU A 44 -14.10 -5.30 6.81
N LEU A 45 -14.43 -4.26 6.01
CA LEU A 45 -15.68 -3.52 6.15
C LEU A 45 -16.90 -4.40 5.87
N ASP A 46 -16.87 -5.22 4.83
CA ASP A 46 -17.97 -6.13 4.50
C ASP A 46 -18.22 -7.16 5.63
N LYS A 47 -17.16 -7.68 6.25
CA LYS A 47 -17.29 -8.55 7.44
C LYS A 47 -17.97 -7.84 8.59
N VAL A 48 -17.60 -6.60 8.88
CA VAL A 48 -18.23 -5.81 9.94
C VAL A 48 -19.69 -5.52 9.63
N GLU A 49 -20.01 -5.22 8.36
CA GLU A 49 -21.37 -4.94 7.94
C GLU A 49 -22.29 -6.16 8.12
N ARG A 50 -21.79 -7.36 7.77
CA ARG A 50 -22.57 -8.61 7.81
C ARG A 50 -22.70 -9.24 9.21
N ASN A 51 -21.70 -9.10 10.07
CA ASN A 51 -21.63 -9.86 11.33
C ASN A 51 -22.08 -9.08 12.57
N LEU A 52 -22.23 -7.76 12.48
CA LEU A 52 -22.59 -6.92 13.63
C LEU A 52 -23.99 -6.31 13.45
N THR A 53 -24.85 -6.51 14.44
CA THR A 53 -26.20 -5.94 14.49
C THR A 53 -26.26 -4.63 15.27
N ASP A 54 -25.40 -4.49 16.29
CA ASP A 54 -25.24 -3.26 17.07
C ASP A 54 -24.62 -2.14 16.21
N GLN A 55 -25.38 -1.07 16.02
CA GLN A 55 -25.00 0.05 15.14
C GLN A 55 -23.92 0.95 15.73
N GLU A 56 -23.90 1.15 17.06
CA GLU A 56 -22.88 1.98 17.70
C GLU A 56 -21.53 1.26 17.70
N LEU A 57 -21.54 -0.03 18.02
CA LEU A 57 -20.35 -0.87 17.97
C LEU A 57 -19.84 -1.00 16.53
N LYS A 58 -20.73 -1.22 15.55
CA LYS A 58 -20.40 -1.25 14.12
C LYS A 58 -19.72 0.05 13.69
N SER A 59 -20.29 1.20 14.03
CA SER A 59 -19.72 2.51 13.70
C SER A 59 -18.33 2.72 14.32
N SER A 60 -18.16 2.34 15.59
CA SER A 60 -16.87 2.44 16.29
C SER A 60 -15.79 1.56 15.64
N ILE A 61 -16.14 0.33 15.25
CA ILE A 61 -15.22 -0.59 14.58
C ILE A 61 -14.88 -0.11 13.16
N ARG A 62 -15.87 0.37 12.39
CA ARG A 62 -15.63 0.93 11.05
C ARG A 62 -14.61 2.07 11.09
N LYS A 63 -14.75 3.01 12.03
CA LYS A 63 -13.78 4.11 12.18
C LYS A 63 -12.37 3.61 12.44
N LYS A 64 -12.21 2.54 13.23
CA LYS A 64 -10.89 1.94 13.49
C LYS A 64 -10.29 1.32 12.23
N ILE A 65 -11.12 0.61 11.45
CA ILE A 65 -10.71 0.00 10.18
C ILE A 65 -10.30 1.08 9.18
N GLU A 66 -11.10 2.14 9.02
CA GLU A 66 -10.78 3.28 8.14
C GLU A 66 -9.47 3.98 8.56
N THR A 67 -9.25 4.15 9.86
CA THR A 67 -8.01 4.76 10.38
C THR A 67 -6.80 3.88 10.05
N ALA A 68 -6.88 2.57 10.34
CA ALA A 68 -5.81 1.63 10.08
C ALA A 68 -5.51 1.48 8.57
N HIS A 69 -6.55 1.48 7.73
CA HIS A 69 -6.39 1.48 6.26
C HIS A 69 -5.62 2.70 5.80
N ARG A 70 -6.01 3.91 6.25
CA ARG A 70 -5.32 5.15 5.90
C ARG A 70 -3.85 5.10 6.31
N GLU A 71 -3.57 4.75 7.56
CA GLU A 71 -2.20 4.65 8.09
C GLU A 71 -1.35 3.66 7.28
N ARG A 72 -1.92 2.52 6.89
CA ARG A 72 -1.22 1.50 6.10
C ARG A 72 -1.01 1.92 4.64
N ARG A 73 -1.93 2.71 4.08
CA ARG A 73 -1.92 3.17 2.69
C ARG A 73 -0.95 4.33 2.46
N GLU A 74 -0.85 5.26 3.41
CA GLU A 74 -0.08 6.51 3.31
C GLU A 74 1.36 6.32 2.78
N PRO A 75 2.22 5.44 3.33
CA PRO A 75 3.61 5.33 2.88
C PRO A 75 3.75 4.91 1.41
N TYR A 76 2.79 4.13 0.88
CA TYR A 76 2.80 3.71 -0.52
C TYR A 76 2.29 4.82 -1.44
N VAL A 77 1.38 5.67 -0.97
CA VAL A 77 0.94 6.87 -1.70
C VAL A 77 2.10 7.86 -1.82
N GLU A 78 2.82 8.10 -0.72
CA GLU A 78 4.01 8.95 -0.72
C GLU A 78 5.09 8.40 -1.66
N LEU A 79 5.34 7.09 -1.62
CA LEU A 79 6.31 6.45 -2.51
C LEU A 79 5.90 6.58 -3.97
N LEU A 80 4.62 6.39 -4.31
CA LEU A 80 4.12 6.56 -5.67
C LEU A 80 4.31 8.00 -6.15
N ALA A 81 4.09 9.00 -5.29
CA ALA A 81 4.32 10.40 -5.61
C ALA A 81 5.81 10.68 -5.90
N GLN A 82 6.72 10.13 -5.09
CA GLN A 82 8.17 10.25 -5.31
C GLN A 82 8.61 9.59 -6.63
N LEU A 83 8.06 8.42 -6.95
CA LEU A 83 8.36 7.72 -8.21
C LEU A 83 7.87 8.52 -9.42
N ARG A 84 6.67 9.12 -9.36
CA ARG A 84 6.17 10.00 -10.42
C ARG A 84 7.05 11.23 -10.62
N LEU A 85 7.51 11.86 -9.53
CA LEU A 85 8.46 12.98 -9.62
C LEU A 85 9.79 12.55 -10.25
N ARG A 86 10.28 11.36 -9.92
CA ARG A 86 11.49 10.81 -10.54
C ARG A 86 11.29 10.56 -12.03
N GLN A 87 10.15 9.99 -12.43
CA GLN A 87 9.81 9.74 -13.83
C GLN A 87 9.78 11.03 -14.64
N LEU A 88 9.11 12.08 -14.12
CA LEU A 88 9.07 13.40 -14.75
C LEU A 88 10.47 14.02 -14.92
N ARG A 89 11.34 13.89 -13.92
CA ARG A 89 12.72 14.38 -14.02
C ARG A 89 13.53 13.65 -15.09
N LEU A 90 13.26 12.36 -15.29
CA LEU A 90 13.92 11.58 -16.35
C LEU A 90 13.39 11.98 -17.73
N SER A 91 12.08 12.21 -17.88
CA SER A 91 11.49 12.60 -19.17
C SER A 91 11.93 14.00 -19.63
N LEU A 92 12.29 14.90 -18.71
CA LEU A 92 12.80 16.24 -19.05
C LEU A 92 14.29 16.28 -19.41
N ARG A 93 15.01 15.16 -19.28
CA ARG A 93 16.45 15.05 -19.59
C ARG A 93 16.71 14.45 -20.97
N HIS A 94 15.66 14.03 -21.67
CA HIS A 94 15.68 13.53 -23.04
C HIS A 94 15.06 14.56 -23.97
#